data_AF-X1TK36-F1
#
_entry.id   AF-X1TK36-F1
#
_cell.length_a   1.000
_cell.length_b   1.000
_cell.length_c   1.000
_cell.angle_alpha   90.00
_cell.angle_beta   90.00
_cell.angle_gamma   90.00
#
_symmetry.space_group_name_H-M   'P 1'
#
loop_
_entity.id
_entity.type
_entity.pdbx_description
1 polymer ?
#
loop_
_entity_poly.entity_id
_entity_poly.type
_entity_poly.pdbx_seq_one_letter_code
_entity_poly.pdbx_strand_id
1 'polypeptide(L)'
;MNVNGKRFLKIVCIVVLSAICIIGCSHRDLTPPVENWKFAVMCDTRGDNTSTPGKTCLNDEVVRAIACDIKREGCELVIVPGDMVNGWWANGGEKIYGISKGSTPYERQFANWKEAMAPCYESGIKVYTIRGNHEHGWSAVYPPEPPYDPVAAPGIKKAYIEAFGADNPDNGPPGEKDLTYRVAHKNACFLGLDEYAAPHRVNQE
;
A
#
# COMPACT_ATOMS: atom_id res chain seq x y z
N MET A 1 -8.23 -45.89 62.75
CA MET A 1 -7.82 -45.82 61.31
C MET A 1 -6.43 -46.42 61.15
N ASN A 2 -6.34 -47.53 60.41
CA ASN A 2 -5.13 -48.34 60.29
C ASN A 2 -4.02 -47.57 59.54
N VAL A 3 -2.75 -47.74 59.93
CA VAL A 3 -1.58 -47.00 59.40
C VAL A 3 -1.48 -47.11 57.87
N ASN A 4 -1.98 -48.22 57.31
CA ASN A 4 -2.03 -48.48 55.87
C ASN A 4 -3.01 -47.57 55.11
N GLY A 5 -4.13 -47.15 55.73
CA GLY A 5 -5.09 -46.26 55.09
C GLY A 5 -4.57 -44.83 54.93
N LYS A 6 -3.75 -44.35 55.87
CA LYS A 6 -3.10 -43.03 55.77
C LYS A 6 -2.00 -42.99 54.71
N ARG A 7 -1.29 -44.11 54.48
CA ARG A 7 -0.30 -44.22 53.39
C ARG A 7 -0.96 -44.28 52.02
N PHE A 8 -2.05 -45.04 51.89
CA PHE A 8 -2.81 -45.13 50.64
C PHE A 8 -3.37 -43.77 50.20
N LEU A 9 -3.98 -43.03 51.13
CA LEU A 9 -4.52 -41.69 50.83
C LEU A 9 -3.44 -40.69 50.41
N LYS A 10 -2.25 -40.73 51.02
CA LYS A 10 -1.12 -39.87 50.61
C LYS A 10 -0.64 -40.17 49.18
N ILE A 11 -0.56 -41.43 48.80
CA ILE A 11 -0.15 -41.83 47.44
C ILE A 11 -1.18 -41.35 46.42
N VAL A 12 -2.48 -41.54 46.69
CA VAL A 12 -3.55 -41.06 45.81
C VAL A 12 -3.50 -39.53 45.67
N CYS A 13 -3.33 -38.78 46.76
CA CYS A 13 -3.21 -37.33 46.68
C CYS A 13 -1.99 -36.88 45.88
N ILE A 14 -0.83 -37.54 46.00
CA ILE A 14 0.37 -37.20 45.23
C ILE A 14 0.14 -37.48 43.74
N VAL A 15 -0.47 -38.60 43.38
CA VAL A 15 -0.77 -38.96 41.98
C VAL A 15 -1.76 -37.97 41.37
N VAL A 16 -2.82 -37.60 42.10
CA VAL A 16 -3.81 -36.62 41.65
C VAL A 16 -3.18 -35.23 41.49
N LEU A 17 -2.38 -34.76 42.46
CA LEU A 17 -1.65 -33.49 42.31
C LEU A 17 -0.68 -33.51 41.13
N SER A 18 0.02 -34.61 40.92
CA SER A 18 0.97 -34.76 39.81
C SER A 18 0.24 -34.71 38.46
N ALA A 19 -0.92 -35.37 38.35
CA ALA A 19 -1.76 -35.33 37.15
C ALA A 19 -2.29 -33.92 36.87
N ILE A 20 -2.72 -33.18 37.90
CA ILE A 20 -3.19 -31.80 37.76
C ILE A 20 -2.05 -30.87 37.33
N CYS A 21 -0.83 -31.03 37.87
CA CYS A 21 0.33 -30.26 37.44
C CYS A 21 0.75 -30.54 35.99
N ILE A 22 0.63 -31.78 35.52
CA ILE A 22 0.96 -32.15 34.12
C ILE A 22 -0.07 -31.55 33.14
N ILE A 23 -1.35 -31.52 33.52
CA ILE A 23 -2.41 -30.89 32.71
C ILE A 23 -2.28 -29.36 32.71
N GLY A 24 -1.93 -28.76 33.86
CA GLY A 24 -1.73 -27.31 34.00
C GLY A 24 -0.51 -26.76 33.24
N CYS A 25 0.57 -27.53 33.15
CA CYS A 25 1.76 -27.15 32.37
C CYS A 25 1.63 -27.38 30.85
N SER A 26 0.50 -27.95 30.39
CA SER A 26 0.26 -28.27 28.98
C SER A 26 -0.66 -27.27 28.27
N HIS A 27 -1.02 -26.15 28.90
CA HIS A 27 -1.52 -24.98 28.18
C HIS A 27 -0.37 -24.37 27.39
N ARG A 28 -0.03 -25.00 26.26
CA ARG A 28 0.64 -24.32 25.16
C ARG A 28 -0.32 -23.23 24.72
N ASP A 29 0.12 -21.99 24.74
CA ASP A 29 -0.60 -20.90 24.07
C ASP A 29 -0.92 -21.37 22.64
N LEU A 30 -2.20 -21.65 22.39
CA LEU A 30 -2.71 -22.07 21.08
C LEU A 30 -2.79 -20.89 20.10
N THR A 31 -2.06 -19.80 20.36
CA THR A 31 -1.86 -18.77 19.35
C THR A 31 -1.04 -19.41 18.22
N PRO A 32 -1.59 -19.50 17.00
CA PRO A 32 -0.80 -19.91 15.86
C PRO A 32 0.47 -19.04 15.81
N PRO A 33 1.63 -19.59 15.42
CA PRO A 33 2.80 -18.76 15.19
C PRO A 33 2.39 -17.60 14.29
N VAL A 34 2.64 -16.36 14.72
CA VAL A 34 2.50 -15.21 13.83
C VAL A 34 3.47 -15.48 12.69
N GLU A 35 2.93 -15.82 11.52
CA GLU A 35 3.73 -16.07 10.33
C GLU A 35 4.50 -14.78 10.04
N ASN A 36 5.83 -14.81 10.10
CA ASN A 36 6.64 -13.65 9.74
C ASN A 36 6.56 -13.47 8.22
N TRP A 37 6.26 -12.26 7.79
CA TRP A 37 6.16 -11.90 6.38
C TRP A 37 6.66 -10.47 6.16
N LYS A 38 6.94 -10.13 4.91
CA LYS A 38 7.47 -8.82 4.53
C LYS A 38 6.52 -8.12 3.55
N PHE A 39 6.43 -6.81 3.70
CA PHE A 39 5.85 -5.91 2.71
C PHE A 39 6.80 -4.75 2.46
N ALA A 40 6.60 -4.06 1.34
CA ALA A 40 7.32 -2.84 1.02
C ALA A 40 6.36 -1.65 0.96
N VAL A 41 6.89 -0.46 1.27
CA VAL A 41 6.21 0.81 1.04
C VAL A 41 7.18 1.72 0.28
N MET A 42 6.73 2.31 -0.82
CA MET A 42 7.53 3.22 -1.65
C MET A 42 6.63 4.27 -2.30
N CYS A 43 7.09 5.52 -2.41
CA CYS A 43 6.36 6.64 -3.02
C CYS A 43 7.35 7.58 -3.70
N ASP A 44 6.83 8.65 -4.31
CA ASP A 44 7.65 9.74 -4.88
C ASP A 44 8.70 9.24 -5.89
N THR A 45 8.30 8.29 -6.74
CA THR A 45 9.18 7.70 -7.75
C THR A 45 9.32 8.51 -9.04
N ARG A 46 8.63 9.64 -9.09
CA ARG A 46 8.67 10.63 -10.17
C ARG A 46 10.10 11.01 -10.58
N GLY A 47 10.29 11.21 -11.88
CA GLY A 47 11.51 11.79 -12.46
C GLY A 47 11.36 13.30 -12.66
N ASP A 48 12.47 14.03 -12.72
CA ASP A 48 12.55 15.50 -12.83
C ASP A 48 12.23 16.08 -14.22
N ASN A 49 11.89 15.23 -15.20
CA ASN A 49 11.91 15.60 -16.61
C ASN A 49 10.58 16.18 -17.14
N THR A 50 10.14 17.30 -16.57
CA THR A 50 8.83 17.92 -16.87
C THR A 50 8.65 18.42 -18.31
N SER A 51 9.71 18.51 -19.11
CA SER A 51 9.66 19.14 -20.45
C SER A 51 10.39 18.38 -21.57
N THR A 52 10.82 17.15 -21.34
CA THR A 52 11.66 16.40 -22.31
C THR A 52 10.80 15.37 -23.07
N PRO A 53 10.62 15.51 -24.40
CA PRO A 53 9.90 14.53 -25.21
C PRO A 53 10.53 13.12 -25.11
N GLY A 54 9.69 12.09 -25.06
CA GLY A 54 10.13 10.69 -25.06
C GLY A 54 10.68 10.18 -23.72
N LYS A 55 10.55 10.94 -22.63
CA LYS A 55 10.86 10.45 -21.27
C LYS A 55 9.68 9.71 -20.65
N THR A 56 10.01 8.84 -19.71
CA THR A 56 9.10 7.90 -19.05
C THR A 56 8.24 8.53 -17.95
N CYS A 57 8.67 9.68 -17.43
CA CYS A 57 8.08 10.42 -16.30
C CYS A 57 8.30 9.80 -14.91
N LEU A 58 9.23 8.86 -14.77
CA LEU A 58 9.69 8.32 -13.48
C LEU A 58 11.22 8.27 -13.42
N ASN A 59 11.79 7.95 -12.25
CA ASN A 59 13.20 7.61 -12.11
C ASN A 59 13.41 6.12 -12.44
N ASP A 60 13.51 5.78 -13.74
CA ASP A 60 13.48 4.39 -14.22
C ASP A 60 14.50 3.46 -13.54
N GLU A 61 15.74 3.92 -13.37
CA GLU A 61 16.81 3.12 -12.79
C GLU A 61 16.53 2.80 -11.33
N VAL A 62 16.10 3.80 -10.56
CA VAL A 62 15.81 3.65 -9.14
C VAL A 62 14.56 2.80 -8.92
N VAL A 63 13.48 3.04 -9.68
CA VAL A 63 12.25 2.24 -9.55
C VAL A 63 12.48 0.78 -9.88
N ARG A 64 13.22 0.50 -10.96
CA ARG A 64 13.56 -0.88 -11.32
C ARG A 64 14.46 -1.54 -10.27
N ALA A 65 15.42 -0.81 -9.71
CA ALA A 65 16.27 -1.33 -8.63
C ALA A 65 15.44 -1.66 -7.38
N ILE A 66 14.54 -0.77 -6.97
CA ILE A 66 13.61 -1.00 -5.85
C ILE A 66 12.72 -2.22 -6.13
N ALA A 67 12.14 -2.35 -7.32
CA ALA A 67 11.30 -3.49 -7.69
C ALA A 67 12.06 -4.83 -7.61
N CYS A 68 13.31 -4.86 -8.09
CA CYS A 68 14.20 -6.01 -7.97
C CYS A 68 14.52 -6.35 -6.51
N ASP A 69 14.72 -5.33 -5.67
CA ASP A 69 15.01 -5.49 -4.25
C ASP A 69 13.79 -6.04 -3.48
N ILE A 70 12.59 -5.50 -3.73
CA ILE A 70 11.33 -6.00 -3.17
C ILE A 70 11.14 -7.49 -3.49
N LYS A 71 11.37 -7.86 -4.75
CA LYS A 71 11.33 -9.26 -5.19
C LYS A 71 12.38 -10.11 -4.44
N ARG A 72 13.63 -9.65 -4.41
CA ARG A 72 14.75 -10.37 -3.78
C ARG A 72 14.53 -10.59 -2.28
N GLU A 73 13.95 -9.60 -1.61
CA GLU A 73 13.67 -9.66 -0.18
C GLU A 73 12.49 -10.59 0.16
N GLY A 74 11.71 -11.02 -0.83
CA GLY A 74 10.56 -11.90 -0.63
C GLY A 74 9.35 -11.18 -0.03
N CYS A 75 9.13 -9.91 -0.42
CA CYS A 75 7.91 -9.20 -0.04
C CYS A 75 6.67 -9.84 -0.69
N GLU A 76 5.58 -9.93 0.05
CA GLU A 76 4.30 -10.48 -0.44
C GLU A 76 3.38 -9.42 -1.04
N LEU A 77 3.54 -8.16 -0.62
CA LEU A 77 2.83 -7.02 -1.17
C LEU A 77 3.67 -5.73 -1.12
N VAL A 78 3.27 -4.76 -1.93
CA VAL A 78 3.80 -3.39 -2.00
C VAL A 78 2.65 -2.41 -1.85
N ILE A 79 2.82 -1.40 -0.99
CA ILE A 79 1.94 -0.24 -0.88
C ILE A 79 2.63 0.97 -1.50
N VAL A 80 1.93 1.68 -2.37
CA VAL A 80 2.45 2.86 -3.07
C VAL A 80 1.56 4.08 -2.79
N PRO A 81 1.88 4.90 -1.78
CA PRO A 81 1.06 6.04 -1.38
C PRO A 81 1.31 7.29 -2.26
N GLY A 82 1.20 7.14 -3.58
CA GLY A 82 1.20 8.27 -4.52
C GLY A 82 2.54 8.70 -5.08
N ASP A 83 2.46 9.68 -5.99
CA ASP A 83 3.55 10.34 -6.70
C ASP A 83 4.45 9.35 -7.45
N MET A 84 3.79 8.41 -8.13
CA MET A 84 4.42 7.36 -8.91
C MET A 84 5.11 7.91 -10.15
N VAL A 85 4.44 8.83 -10.82
CA VAL A 85 4.90 9.46 -12.06
C VAL A 85 4.88 10.97 -11.89
N ASN A 86 5.54 11.66 -12.81
CA ASN A 86 5.52 13.12 -12.85
C ASN A 86 4.10 13.65 -13.15
N GLY A 87 3.25 12.84 -13.77
CA GLY A 87 1.81 13.05 -13.83
C GLY A 87 1.45 14.37 -14.52
N TRP A 88 0.61 15.18 -13.87
CA TRP A 88 0.14 16.45 -14.42
C TRP A 88 1.27 17.45 -14.71
N TRP A 89 2.36 17.43 -13.94
CA TRP A 89 3.49 18.35 -14.15
C TRP A 89 4.17 18.13 -15.51
N ALA A 90 4.20 16.89 -15.97
CA ALA A 90 4.74 16.55 -17.28
C ALA A 90 3.86 17.03 -18.43
N ASN A 91 2.54 17.14 -18.28
CA ASN A 91 1.63 17.44 -19.40
C ASN A 91 1.12 18.89 -19.42
N GLY A 92 1.94 19.79 -18.91
CA GLY A 92 1.65 21.21 -18.88
C GLY A 92 0.96 21.62 -17.59
N GLY A 93 1.75 21.77 -16.52
CA GLY A 93 1.48 22.74 -15.46
C GLY A 93 1.52 24.20 -15.97
N GLU A 94 0.88 24.41 -17.13
CA GLU A 94 1.23 25.27 -18.26
C GLU A 94 1.17 26.77 -17.91
N LYS A 95 0.55 27.13 -16.79
CA LYS A 95 0.36 28.54 -16.42
C LYS A 95 1.22 29.05 -15.27
N ILE A 96 1.84 28.17 -14.50
CA ILE A 96 2.48 28.58 -13.24
C ILE A 96 3.98 28.85 -13.42
N TYR A 97 4.67 28.10 -14.30
CA TYR A 97 6.14 28.15 -14.39
C TYR A 97 6.71 28.36 -15.79
N GLY A 98 5.87 28.57 -16.81
CA GLY A 98 6.34 28.61 -18.21
C GLY A 98 6.95 27.28 -18.68
N ILE A 99 6.60 26.16 -18.03
CA ILE A 99 7.05 24.82 -18.39
C ILE A 99 6.23 24.37 -19.61
N SER A 100 6.96 24.03 -20.67
CA SER A 100 6.45 23.43 -21.91
C SER A 100 5.53 22.24 -21.62
N LYS A 101 4.49 22.04 -22.45
CA LYS A 101 3.76 20.77 -22.53
C LYS A 101 4.76 19.64 -22.76
N GLY A 102 5.06 18.85 -21.75
CA GLY A 102 5.63 17.54 -22.01
C GLY A 102 4.61 16.70 -22.78
N SER A 103 5.13 15.71 -23.48
CA SER A 103 4.42 15.02 -24.56
C SER A 103 3.99 13.61 -24.19
N THR A 104 4.10 13.20 -22.93
CA THR A 104 3.89 11.80 -22.51
C THR A 104 2.49 11.66 -21.91
N PRO A 105 1.52 11.05 -22.64
CA PRO A 105 0.15 10.85 -22.14
C PRO A 105 0.15 10.12 -20.79
N TYR A 106 -0.81 10.43 -19.92
CA TYR A 106 -0.88 9.85 -18.57
C TYR A 106 -0.88 8.32 -18.60
N GLU A 107 -1.61 7.74 -19.56
CA GLU A 107 -1.68 6.29 -19.79
C GLU A 107 -0.29 5.72 -20.06
N ARG A 108 0.54 6.41 -20.85
CA ARG A 108 1.91 5.97 -21.12
C ARG A 108 2.80 6.14 -19.89
N GLN A 109 2.64 7.21 -19.10
CA GLN A 109 3.38 7.37 -17.84
C GLN A 109 3.11 6.21 -16.89
N PHE A 110 1.84 5.86 -16.68
CA PHE A 110 1.47 4.73 -15.82
C PHE A 110 1.93 3.38 -16.40
N ALA A 111 1.86 3.20 -17.71
CA ALA A 111 2.42 2.01 -18.36
C ALA A 111 3.93 1.89 -18.12
N ASN A 112 4.70 2.98 -18.25
CA ASN A 112 6.14 2.97 -17.96
C ASN A 112 6.42 2.59 -16.50
N TRP A 113 5.60 3.08 -15.56
CA TRP A 113 5.75 2.74 -14.15
C TRP A 113 5.48 1.25 -13.91
N LYS A 114 4.43 0.68 -14.51
CA LYS A 114 4.17 -0.77 -14.45
C LYS A 114 5.30 -1.58 -15.09
N GLU A 115 5.86 -1.12 -16.21
CA GLU A 115 7.03 -1.73 -16.86
C GLU A 115 8.26 -1.70 -15.93
N ALA A 116 8.51 -0.62 -15.19
CA ALA A 116 9.59 -0.53 -14.22
C ALA A 116 9.37 -1.43 -12.99
N MET A 117 8.11 -1.58 -12.55
CA MET A 117 7.69 -2.47 -11.48
C MET A 117 7.46 -3.92 -11.92
N ALA A 118 7.75 -4.28 -13.18
CA ALA A 118 7.57 -5.62 -13.72
C ALA A 118 8.15 -6.74 -12.83
N PRO A 119 9.33 -6.60 -12.18
CA PRO A 119 9.83 -7.63 -11.28
C PRO A 119 8.86 -8.02 -10.14
N CYS A 120 8.06 -7.07 -9.65
CA CYS A 120 7.03 -7.34 -8.64
C CYS A 120 5.82 -8.05 -9.26
N TYR A 121 5.24 -7.46 -10.31
CA TYR A 121 4.05 -7.99 -10.98
C TYR A 121 4.26 -9.40 -11.55
N GLU A 122 5.37 -9.64 -12.24
CA GLU A 122 5.72 -10.95 -12.83
C GLU A 122 5.98 -12.03 -11.77
N SER A 123 6.33 -11.63 -10.54
CA SER A 123 6.53 -12.55 -9.42
C SER A 123 5.26 -12.77 -8.59
N GLY A 124 4.12 -12.20 -9.01
CA GLY A 124 2.84 -12.34 -8.32
C GLY A 124 2.69 -11.49 -7.05
N ILE A 125 3.64 -10.59 -6.77
CA ILE A 125 3.58 -9.67 -5.63
C ILE A 125 2.43 -8.69 -5.87
N LYS A 126 1.55 -8.52 -4.87
CA LYS A 126 0.44 -7.57 -4.96
C LYS A 126 0.97 -6.14 -4.84
N VAL A 127 0.55 -5.25 -5.75
CA VAL A 127 0.97 -3.84 -5.74
C VAL A 127 -0.30 -3.00 -5.61
N TYR A 128 -0.49 -2.37 -4.45
CA TYR A 128 -1.64 -1.53 -4.17
C TYR A 128 -1.22 -0.07 -4.19
N THR A 129 -1.94 0.75 -4.93
CA THR A 129 -1.56 2.13 -5.25
C THR A 129 -2.61 3.12 -4.77
N ILE A 130 -2.18 4.28 -4.30
CA ILE A 130 -3.02 5.45 -4.02
C ILE A 130 -2.51 6.62 -4.87
N ARG A 131 -3.40 7.54 -5.24
CA ARG A 131 -3.00 8.75 -5.99
C ARG A 131 -2.25 9.71 -5.08
N GLY A 132 -1.17 10.29 -5.59
CA GLY A 132 -0.56 11.49 -5.02
C GLY A 132 -1.04 12.75 -5.72
N ASN A 133 -0.44 13.89 -5.38
CA ASN A 133 -0.78 15.16 -6.01
C ASN A 133 -0.36 15.16 -7.49
N HIS A 134 0.65 14.37 -7.86
CA HIS A 134 1.02 14.21 -9.26
C HIS A 134 -0.02 13.42 -10.07
N GLU A 135 -0.76 12.49 -9.47
CA GLU A 135 -1.87 11.75 -10.08
C GLU A 135 -3.24 12.42 -9.92
N HIS A 136 -3.32 13.53 -9.20
CA HIS A 136 -4.53 14.34 -9.11
C HIS A 136 -4.47 15.57 -10.00
N GLY A 137 -3.38 16.34 -9.93
CA GLY A 137 -3.36 17.69 -10.47
C GLY A 137 -3.21 18.75 -9.39
N TRP A 138 -3.11 20.00 -9.83
CA TRP A 138 -3.03 21.17 -8.96
C TRP A 138 -4.10 22.19 -9.30
N SER A 139 -4.37 23.07 -8.33
CA SER A 139 -5.22 24.25 -8.51
C SER A 139 -4.65 25.16 -9.62
N ALA A 140 -5.46 26.05 -10.20
CA ALA A 140 -4.98 26.97 -11.22
C ALA A 140 -3.91 27.99 -10.73
N VAL A 141 -3.62 28.02 -9.42
CA VAL A 141 -2.74 29.01 -8.75
C VAL A 141 -1.65 28.32 -7.92
N TYR A 142 -0.40 28.79 -8.04
CA TYR A 142 0.72 28.41 -7.17
C TYR A 142 1.51 29.68 -6.74
N PRO A 143 1.99 29.77 -5.49
CA PRO A 143 1.69 28.85 -4.39
C PRO A 143 0.17 28.84 -4.14
N PRO A 144 -0.39 27.72 -3.67
CA PRO A 144 -1.83 27.65 -3.56
C PRO A 144 -2.24 28.57 -2.40
N GLU A 145 -3.25 29.40 -2.61
CA GLU A 145 -3.79 30.23 -1.54
C GLU A 145 -4.84 29.42 -0.77
N PRO A 146 -4.87 29.49 0.57
CA PRO A 146 -5.94 28.87 1.34
C PRO A 146 -7.33 29.41 0.94
N PRO A 147 -8.37 28.56 0.86
CA PRO A 147 -8.35 27.12 1.09
C PRO A 147 -7.71 26.35 -0.07
N TYR A 148 -6.89 25.36 0.29
CA TYR A 148 -6.23 24.47 -0.65
C TYR A 148 -7.25 23.52 -1.30
N ASP A 149 -7.94 23.96 -2.36
CA ASP A 149 -8.84 23.10 -3.12
C ASP A 149 -8.11 22.54 -4.35
N PRO A 150 -7.63 21.29 -4.31
CA PRO A 150 -6.89 20.72 -5.42
C PRO A 150 -7.86 20.42 -6.58
N VAL A 151 -7.63 21.03 -7.74
CA VAL A 151 -8.44 20.78 -8.95
C VAL A 151 -7.87 19.60 -9.71
N ALA A 152 -8.71 18.60 -10.00
CA ALA A 152 -8.29 17.44 -10.77
C ALA A 152 -7.90 17.86 -12.20
N ALA A 153 -6.69 17.49 -12.63
CA ALA A 153 -6.30 17.69 -14.02
C ALA A 153 -7.19 16.82 -14.94
N PRO A 154 -7.68 17.35 -16.08
CA PRO A 154 -8.54 16.58 -16.97
C PRO A 154 -7.88 15.27 -17.41
N GLY A 155 -8.60 14.15 -17.29
CA GLY A 155 -8.18 12.84 -17.79
C GLY A 155 -7.25 12.03 -16.88
N ILE A 156 -6.50 12.64 -15.95
CA ILE A 156 -5.50 11.90 -15.15
C ILE A 156 -6.13 10.87 -14.21
N LYS A 157 -7.24 11.23 -13.54
CA LYS A 157 -7.99 10.30 -12.66
C LYS A 157 -8.48 9.07 -13.44
N LYS A 158 -8.97 9.28 -14.67
CA LYS A 158 -9.44 8.18 -15.53
C LYS A 158 -8.27 7.27 -15.92
N ALA A 159 -7.17 7.86 -16.40
CA ALA A 159 -5.97 7.09 -16.78
C ALA A 159 -5.40 6.30 -15.60
N TYR A 160 -5.45 6.86 -14.38
CA TYR A 160 -5.04 6.17 -13.16
C TYR A 160 -5.92 4.93 -12.88
N ILE A 161 -7.24 5.11 -12.87
CA ILE A 161 -8.19 4.00 -12.61
C ILE A 161 -8.04 2.90 -13.67
N GLU A 162 -7.87 3.27 -14.94
CA GLU A 162 -7.63 2.30 -16.02
C GLU A 162 -6.31 1.53 -15.84
N ALA A 163 -5.27 2.17 -15.30
CA ALA A 163 -3.97 1.54 -15.10
C ALA A 163 -3.89 0.64 -13.85
N PHE A 164 -4.53 1.06 -12.76
CA PHE A 164 -4.33 0.46 -11.42
C PHE A 164 -5.60 0.03 -10.70
N GLY A 165 -6.79 0.44 -11.17
CA GLY A 165 -8.03 0.17 -10.46
C GLY A 165 -8.29 -1.32 -10.25
N ALA A 166 -7.98 -2.14 -11.25
CA ALA A 166 -8.10 -3.60 -11.15
C ALA A 166 -7.05 -4.26 -10.21
N ASP A 167 -5.95 -3.57 -9.91
CA ASP A 167 -4.94 -4.05 -8.95
C ASP A 167 -5.36 -3.75 -7.51
N ASN A 168 -6.13 -2.67 -7.30
CA ASN A 168 -6.62 -2.24 -6.00
C ASN A 168 -7.85 -3.05 -5.56
N PRO A 169 -8.08 -3.22 -4.24
CA PRO A 169 -9.33 -3.77 -3.74
C PRO A 169 -10.51 -2.85 -4.07
N ASP A 170 -11.55 -3.42 -4.69
CA ASP A 170 -12.79 -2.75 -5.02
C ASP A 170 -13.75 -2.70 -3.81
N ASN A 171 -13.33 -2.01 -2.73
CA ASN A 171 -14.13 -1.89 -1.51
C ASN A 171 -14.09 -0.50 -0.87
N GLY A 172 -13.79 0.52 -1.68
CA GLY A 172 -13.89 1.92 -1.28
C GLY A 172 -15.34 2.36 -1.04
N PRO A 173 -15.54 3.44 -0.26
CA PRO A 173 -16.87 4.03 -0.07
C PRO A 173 -17.47 4.57 -1.39
N PRO A 174 -18.78 4.89 -1.40
CA PRO A 174 -19.43 5.46 -2.56
C PRO A 174 -18.68 6.68 -3.14
N GLY A 175 -18.33 6.63 -4.42
CA GLY A 175 -17.57 7.69 -5.11
C GLY A 175 -16.04 7.53 -5.08
N GLU A 176 -15.52 6.59 -4.28
CA GLU A 176 -14.08 6.32 -4.10
C GLU A 176 -13.67 4.91 -4.55
N LYS A 177 -14.52 4.26 -5.34
CA LYS A 177 -14.25 2.98 -5.98
C LYS A 177 -12.90 3.00 -6.70
N ASP A 178 -12.09 1.96 -6.52
CA ASP A 178 -10.75 1.79 -7.11
C ASP A 178 -9.71 2.85 -6.69
N LEU A 179 -10.06 3.73 -5.74
CA LEU A 179 -9.24 4.87 -5.28
C LEU A 179 -8.92 4.75 -3.78
N THR A 180 -9.94 4.48 -2.97
CA THR A 180 -9.80 4.21 -1.53
C THR A 180 -10.09 2.73 -1.30
N TYR A 181 -9.35 2.08 -0.41
CA TYR A 181 -9.52 0.67 -0.16
C TYR A 181 -9.09 0.25 1.24
N ARG A 182 -9.54 -0.95 1.62
CA ARG A 182 -9.05 -1.71 2.77
C ARG A 182 -8.61 -3.10 2.33
N VAL A 183 -7.44 -3.55 2.76
CA VAL A 183 -7.01 -4.94 2.56
C VAL A 183 -6.46 -5.52 3.85
N ALA A 184 -6.93 -6.72 4.21
CA ALA A 184 -6.33 -7.51 5.28
C ALA A 184 -5.35 -8.50 4.65
N HIS A 185 -4.11 -8.53 5.14
CA HIS A 185 -3.10 -9.50 4.75
C HIS A 185 -2.47 -10.08 6.01
N LYS A 186 -2.67 -11.38 6.23
CA LYS A 186 -2.24 -12.09 7.45
C LYS A 186 -2.69 -11.36 8.72
N ASN A 187 -1.74 -10.84 9.51
CA ASN A 187 -1.98 -10.14 10.76
C ASN A 187 -2.01 -8.60 10.63
N ALA A 188 -2.00 -8.05 9.42
CA ALA A 188 -2.09 -6.61 9.18
C ALA A 188 -3.32 -6.20 8.37
N CYS A 189 -3.76 -4.97 8.59
CA CYS A 189 -4.79 -4.30 7.83
C CYS A 189 -4.22 -3.01 7.25
N PHE A 190 -4.30 -2.86 5.93
CA PHE A 190 -3.88 -1.65 5.21
C PHE A 190 -5.11 -0.88 4.77
N LEU A 191 -5.05 0.43 4.94
CA LEU A 191 -6.02 1.38 4.44
C LEU A 191 -5.31 2.28 3.44
N GLY A 192 -5.74 2.23 2.19
CA GLY A 192 -5.31 3.17 1.17
C GLY A 192 -6.39 4.25 1.06
N LEU A 193 -6.03 5.51 1.31
CA LEU A 193 -6.98 6.63 1.38
C LEU A 193 -6.69 7.63 0.26
N ASP A 194 -7.65 7.85 -0.65
CA ASP A 194 -7.53 8.88 -1.69
C ASP A 194 -7.89 10.25 -1.11
N GLU A 195 -6.88 11.05 -0.79
CA GLU A 195 -7.05 12.41 -0.21
C GLU A 195 -7.67 13.44 -1.18
N TYR A 196 -8.01 13.01 -2.38
CA TYR A 196 -8.41 13.87 -3.49
C TYR A 196 -9.87 13.68 -3.92
N ALA A 197 -10.52 12.57 -3.53
CA ALA A 197 -11.93 12.34 -3.79
C ALA A 197 -12.81 13.20 -2.87
N ALA A 198 -12.39 13.38 -1.61
CA ALA A 198 -13.01 14.27 -0.65
C ALA A 198 -11.93 15.04 0.13
N PRO A 199 -11.32 16.09 -0.47
CA PRO A 199 -10.23 16.83 0.16
C PRO A 199 -10.55 17.31 1.57
N HIS A 200 -9.56 17.20 2.46
CA HIS A 200 -9.65 17.59 3.89
C HIS A 200 -10.67 16.80 4.71
N ARG A 201 -11.18 15.67 4.21
CA ARG A 201 -12.15 14.82 4.89
C ARG A 201 -11.71 13.36 4.86
N VAL A 202 -12.04 12.65 5.92
CA VAL A 202 -12.01 11.19 5.95
C VAL A 202 -13.48 10.76 6.01
N ASN A 203 -13.87 9.81 5.17
CA ASN A 203 -15.18 9.20 5.30
C ASN A 203 -15.22 8.39 6.62
N GLN A 204 -16.04 8.83 7.57
CA GLN A 204 -16.17 8.25 8.90
C GLN A 204 -17.46 7.41 9.07
N GLU A 205 -18.20 7.20 7.97
CA GLU A 205 -19.44 6.41 7.96
C GLU A 205 -19.18 4.90 8.01
#